data_AF-A0A933L8Z0-F1
#
_entry.id   AF-A0A933L8Z0-F1
#
_cell.length_a   1.000
_cell.length_b   1.000
_cell.length_c   1.000
_cell.angle_alpha   90.00
_cell.angle_beta   90.00
_cell.angle_gamma   90.00
#
_symmetry.space_group_name_H-M   'P 1'
#
loop_
_entity.id
_entity.type
_entity.pdbx_description
1 polymer ?
#
loop_
_entity_poly.entity_id
_entity_poly.type
_entity_poly.pdbx_seq_one_letter_code
_entity_poly.pdbx_strand_id
1 'polypeptide(L)'
;MEIPGGLWAFVPPPLPPSLVWTPALVSALAEAQRALGVLAGVGRQLQNPHLLVKPLQRREAVASSRIENTFATVRQLFLFEAEPTTAPEGSDVREVDNYVRALEHGLKRQQELPLCLRLIRELHAELM
;
A
#
# COMPACT_ATOMS: atom_id res chain seq x y z
N MET A 1 28.25 -4.51 10.04
CA MET A 1 29.09 -5.68 9.71
C MET A 1 30.14 -5.19 8.74
N GLU A 2 31.41 -5.54 8.95
CA GLU A 2 32.47 -5.24 7.98
C GLU A 2 32.26 -6.14 6.75
N ILE A 3 32.05 -5.52 5.59
CA ILE A 3 31.86 -6.21 4.31
C ILE A 3 33.20 -6.28 3.54
N PRO A 4 33.35 -7.20 2.57
CA PRO A 4 34.57 -7.31 1.77
C PRO A 4 34.98 -5.95 1.19
N GLY A 5 36.19 -5.47 1.51
CA GLY A 5 36.68 -4.14 1.15
C GLY A 5 36.84 -3.14 2.31
N GLY A 6 36.64 -3.55 3.57
CA GLY A 6 36.89 -2.72 4.76
C GLY A 6 35.82 -1.65 5.02
N LEU A 7 34.68 -1.75 4.34
CA LEU A 7 33.55 -0.84 4.50
C LEU A 7 32.57 -1.39 5.54
N TRP A 8 31.91 -0.47 6.25
CA TRP A 8 30.87 -0.81 7.21
C TRP A 8 29.50 -0.61 6.58
N ALA A 9 28.68 -1.67 6.59
CA ALA A 9 27.30 -1.60 6.14
C ALA A 9 26.35 -2.16 7.20
N PHE A 10 25.11 -1.64 7.20
CA PHE A 10 23.99 -2.29 7.87
C PHE A 10 23.60 -3.52 7.07
N VAL A 11 23.65 -4.69 7.71
CA VAL A 11 23.19 -5.95 7.15
C VAL A 11 21.96 -6.36 7.95
N PRO A 12 20.75 -6.30 7.36
CA PRO A 12 19.54 -6.69 8.07
C PRO A 12 19.60 -8.19 8.44
N PRO A 13 18.96 -8.61 9.54
CA PRO A 13 18.80 -10.02 9.85
C PRO A 13 18.12 -10.76 8.68
N PRO A 14 18.51 -12.03 8.42
CA PRO A 14 17.89 -12.81 7.35
C PRO A 14 16.39 -13.02 7.63
N LEU A 15 15.60 -13.06 6.56
CA LEU A 15 14.18 -13.41 6.60
C LEU A 15 13.98 -14.92 6.37
N PRO A 16 12.95 -15.54 6.98
CA PRO A 16 12.01 -14.95 7.94
C PRO A 16 12.63 -14.82 9.34
N PRO A 17 12.21 -13.84 10.15
CA PRO A 17 12.64 -13.75 11.53
C PRO A 17 12.08 -14.93 12.34
N SER A 18 12.80 -15.36 13.37
CA SER A 18 12.29 -16.32 14.34
C SER A 18 11.18 -15.67 15.18
N LEU A 19 9.96 -16.22 15.12
CA LEU A 19 8.82 -15.73 15.88
C LEU A 19 8.59 -16.60 17.12
N VAL A 20 8.36 -15.96 18.27
CA VAL A 20 7.93 -16.65 19.50
C VAL A 20 6.40 -16.63 19.54
N TRP A 21 5.79 -17.81 19.45
CA TRP A 21 4.34 -17.98 19.46
C TRP A 21 3.77 -17.88 20.87
N THR A 22 3.63 -16.65 21.36
CA THR A 22 2.98 -16.40 22.66
C THR A 22 1.46 -16.54 22.55
N PRO A 23 0.75 -16.86 23.65
CA PRO A 23 -0.71 -16.86 23.66
C PRO A 23 -1.32 -15.53 23.19
N ALA A 24 -0.69 -14.39 23.52
CA ALA A 24 -1.13 -13.08 23.08
C ALA A 24 -1.01 -12.90 21.55
N LEU A 25 0.11 -13.33 20.95
CA LEU A 25 0.30 -13.28 19.49
C LEU A 25 -0.71 -14.17 18.77
N VAL A 26 -0.93 -15.39 19.27
CA VAL A 26 -1.90 -16.32 18.68
C VAL A 26 -3.32 -15.74 18.76
N SER A 27 -3.71 -15.16 19.90
CA SER A 27 -5.01 -14.50 20.04
C SER A 27 -5.16 -13.31 19.09
N ALA A 28 -4.13 -12.47 18.95
CA ALA A 28 -4.15 -11.33 18.02
C ALA A 28 -4.27 -11.79 16.55
N LEU A 29 -3.55 -12.86 16.17
CA LEU A 29 -3.65 -13.45 14.85
C LEU A 29 -5.06 -13.99 14.58
N ALA A 30 -5.64 -14.73 15.54
CA ALA A 30 -6.99 -15.29 15.41
C ALA A 30 -8.04 -14.18 15.24
N GLU A 31 -7.92 -13.09 16.00
CA GLU A 31 -8.82 -11.94 15.91
C GLU A 31 -8.69 -11.22 14.56
N ALA A 32 -7.46 -11.00 14.08
CA ALA A 32 -7.21 -10.42 12.77
C ALA A 32 -7.78 -11.29 11.63
N GLN A 33 -7.57 -12.61 11.70
CA GLN A 33 -8.13 -13.57 10.73
C GLN A 33 -9.67 -13.55 10.74
N ARG A 34 -10.29 -13.49 11.93
CA ARG A 34 -11.74 -13.40 12.08
C ARG A 34 -12.28 -12.12 11.43
N ALA A 35 -11.66 -10.97 11.69
CA ALA A 35 -12.06 -9.69 11.11
C ALA A 35 -11.94 -9.69 9.57
N LEU A 36 -10.84 -10.22 9.04
CA LEU A 36 -10.67 -10.39 7.59
C LEU A 36 -11.69 -11.36 6.99
N GLY A 37 -12.02 -12.44 7.71
CA GLY A 37 -13.06 -13.40 7.30
C GLY A 37 -14.44 -12.76 7.23
N VAL A 38 -14.80 -11.92 8.21
CA VAL A 38 -16.06 -11.15 8.20
C VAL A 38 -16.09 -10.20 7.00
N LEU A 39 -15.01 -9.45 6.77
CA LEU A 39 -14.90 -8.53 5.63
C LEU A 39 -15.04 -9.28 4.29
N ALA A 40 -14.34 -10.41 4.13
CA ALA A 40 -14.41 -11.23 2.92
C ALA A 40 -15.82 -11.82 2.71
N GLY A 41 -16.50 -12.23 3.80
CA GLY A 41 -17.86 -12.73 3.76
C GLY A 41 -18.86 -11.68 3.31
N VAL A 42 -18.85 -10.50 3.94
CA VAL A 42 -19.73 -9.38 3.57
C VAL A 42 -19.44 -8.88 2.15
N GLY A 43 -18.17 -8.76 1.79
CA GLY A 43 -17.75 -8.28 0.47
C GLY A 43 -18.29 -9.13 -0.68
N ARG A 44 -18.40 -10.45 -0.50
CA ARG A 44 -18.96 -11.38 -1.51
C ARG A 44 -20.47 -11.23 -1.73
N GLN A 45 -21.19 -10.62 -0.79
CA GLN A 45 -22.64 -10.40 -0.90
C GLN A 45 -22.98 -9.12 -1.66
N LEU A 46 -22.01 -8.24 -1.92
CA LEU A 46 -22.22 -6.99 -2.63
C LEU A 46 -22.32 -7.24 -4.14
N GLN A 47 -23.36 -6.70 -4.77
CA GLN A 47 -23.54 -6.77 -6.22
C GLN A 47 -22.41 -6.06 -6.98
N ASN A 48 -21.88 -4.97 -6.43
CA ASN A 48 -20.73 -4.25 -6.97
C ASN A 48 -19.79 -3.78 -5.84
N PRO A 49 -18.80 -4.59 -5.44
CA PRO A 49 -17.85 -4.24 -4.37
C PRO A 49 -17.03 -2.99 -4.68
N HIS A 50 -16.82 -2.66 -5.96
CA HIS A 50 -16.00 -1.50 -6.37
C HIS A 50 -16.57 -0.16 -5.90
N LEU A 51 -17.87 -0.09 -5.61
CA LEU A 51 -18.51 1.10 -5.02
C LEU A 51 -17.93 1.46 -3.65
N LEU A 52 -17.46 0.47 -2.90
CA LEU A 52 -16.84 0.67 -1.58
C LEU A 52 -15.31 0.64 -1.67
N VAL A 53 -14.74 -0.27 -2.46
CA VAL A 53 -13.29 -0.46 -2.54
C VAL A 53 -12.58 0.79 -3.05
N LYS A 54 -13.09 1.43 -4.11
CA LYS A 54 -12.43 2.61 -4.70
C LYS A 54 -12.30 3.77 -3.70
N PRO A 55 -13.38 4.24 -3.03
CA PRO A 55 -13.24 5.27 -1.99
C PRO A 55 -12.33 4.88 -0.83
N LEU A 56 -12.34 3.60 -0.41
CA LEU A 56 -11.46 3.12 0.66
C LEU A 56 -9.99 3.16 0.25
N GLN A 57 -9.65 2.80 -0.99
CA GLN A 57 -8.29 2.93 -1.52
C GLN A 57 -7.80 4.38 -1.52
N ARG A 58 -8.65 5.35 -1.89
CA ARG A 58 -8.30 6.79 -1.85
C ARG A 58 -8.09 7.28 -0.42
N ARG A 59 -8.94 6.83 0.51
CA ARG A 59 -8.76 7.12 1.95
C ARG A 59 -7.45 6.55 2.48
N GLU A 60 -7.11 5.34 2.08
CA GLU A 60 -5.85 4.70 2.45
C GLU A 60 -4.65 5.45 1.87
N ALA A 61 -4.68 5.81 0.58
CA ALA A 61 -3.63 6.60 -0.06
C ALA A 61 -3.38 7.93 0.67
N VAL A 62 -4.45 8.66 1.00
CA VAL A 62 -4.35 9.92 1.79
C VAL A 62 -3.78 9.66 3.19
N ALA A 63 -4.21 8.60 3.86
CA ALA A 63 -3.75 8.29 5.22
C ALA A 63 -2.28 7.84 5.25
N SER A 64 -1.88 7.00 4.30
CA SER A 64 -0.52 6.50 4.15
C SER A 64 0.44 7.63 3.80
N SER A 65 0.11 8.44 2.79
CA SER A 65 0.96 9.57 2.37
C SER A 65 1.14 10.61 3.48
N ARG A 66 0.15 10.77 4.37
CA ARG A 66 0.26 11.66 5.52
C ARG A 66 1.34 11.24 6.52
N ILE A 67 1.65 9.94 6.63
CA ILE A 67 2.73 9.44 7.50
C ILE A 67 4.09 9.95 6.99
N GLU A 68 4.21 10.12 5.67
CA GLU A 68 5.43 10.60 4.99
C GLU A 68 5.48 12.14 4.85
N ASN A 69 4.56 12.87 5.50
CA ASN A 69 4.39 14.32 5.43
C ASN A 69 3.83 14.87 4.11
N THR A 70 3.07 14.07 3.38
CA THR A 70 2.31 14.51 2.19
C THR A 70 0.84 14.76 2.57
N PHE A 71 0.38 16.00 2.41
CA PHE A 71 -0.90 16.47 2.94
C PHE A 71 -1.92 16.78 1.84
N ALA A 72 -2.77 15.79 1.54
CA ALA A 72 -3.96 15.97 0.73
C ALA A 72 -5.25 15.58 1.48
N THR A 73 -6.38 15.99 0.95
CA THR A 73 -7.71 15.50 1.34
C THR A 73 -8.28 14.62 0.24
N VAL A 74 -9.15 13.69 0.62
CA VAL A 74 -9.88 12.84 -0.35
C VAL A 74 -10.68 13.69 -1.36
N ARG A 75 -11.21 14.84 -0.92
CA ARG A 75 -11.90 15.79 -1.82
C ARG A 75 -10.96 16.38 -2.86
N GLN A 76 -9.78 16.86 -2.44
CA GLN A 76 -8.77 17.39 -3.36
C GLN A 76 -8.32 16.32 -4.35
N LEU A 77 -8.12 15.08 -3.89
CA LEU A 77 -7.78 13.96 -4.73
C LEU A 77 -8.86 13.67 -5.78
N PHE A 78 -10.14 13.60 -5.39
CA PHE A 78 -11.23 13.40 -6.36
C PHE A 78 -11.36 14.54 -7.36
N LEU A 79 -11.15 15.80 -6.92
CA LEU A 79 -11.14 16.95 -7.84
C LEU A 79 -9.97 16.86 -8.83
N PHE A 80 -8.81 16.42 -8.35
CA PHE A 80 -7.62 16.21 -9.18
C PHE A 80 -7.80 15.07 -10.18
N GLU A 81 -8.37 13.92 -9.77
CA GLU A 81 -8.70 12.80 -10.66
C GLU A 81 -9.70 13.23 -11.78
N ALA A 82 -10.59 14.18 -11.50
CA ALA A 82 -11.53 14.72 -12.48
C ALA A 82 -10.88 15.72 -13.46
N GLU A 83 -10.00 16.60 -12.97
CA GLU A 83 -9.30 17.61 -13.77
C GLU A 83 -7.81 17.72 -13.39
N PRO A 84 -6.94 16.82 -13.91
CA PRO A 84 -5.54 16.71 -13.48
C PRO A 84 -4.64 17.90 -13.83
N THR A 85 -5.07 18.74 -14.77
CA THR A 85 -4.27 19.88 -15.29
C THR A 85 -4.18 21.06 -14.34
N THR A 86 -4.91 21.03 -13.22
CA THR A 86 -5.05 22.18 -12.31
C THR A 86 -4.00 22.25 -11.20
N ALA A 87 -3.30 21.14 -10.90
CA ALA A 87 -2.34 21.10 -9.81
C ALA A 87 -0.89 21.28 -10.30
N PRO A 88 -0.07 22.12 -9.61
CA PRO A 88 1.35 22.25 -9.89
C PRO A 88 2.09 20.91 -9.92
N GLU A 89 3.19 20.86 -10.68
CA GLU A 89 4.16 19.76 -10.58
C GLU A 89 4.68 19.67 -9.13
N GLY A 90 4.78 18.44 -8.61
CA GLY A 90 5.22 18.19 -7.24
C GLY A 90 4.22 18.56 -6.14
N SER A 91 2.94 18.78 -6.44
CA SER A 91 1.91 18.98 -5.42
C SER A 91 1.59 17.70 -4.65
N ASP A 92 1.30 17.82 -3.35
CA ASP A 92 0.94 16.69 -2.48
C ASP A 92 -0.20 15.83 -3.05
N VAL A 93 -1.19 16.46 -3.70
CA VAL A 93 -2.33 15.74 -4.30
C VAL A 93 -1.89 14.82 -5.45
N ARG A 94 -0.86 15.20 -6.20
CA ARG A 94 -0.29 14.39 -7.28
C ARG A 94 0.48 13.20 -6.71
N GLU A 95 1.21 13.37 -5.62
CA GLU A 95 1.89 12.27 -4.95
C GLU A 95 0.89 11.25 -4.38
N VAL A 96 -0.22 11.71 -3.79
CA VAL A 96 -1.31 10.82 -3.37
C VAL A 96 -1.97 10.12 -4.57
N ASP A 97 -2.15 10.80 -5.69
CA ASP A 97 -2.67 10.18 -6.93
C ASP A 97 -1.71 9.11 -7.48
N ASN A 98 -0.40 9.39 -7.50
CA ASN A 98 0.63 8.42 -7.86
C ASN A 98 0.56 7.16 -6.97
N TYR A 99 0.31 7.33 -5.66
CA TYR A 99 0.08 6.19 -4.76
C TYR A 99 -1.12 5.33 -5.20
N VAL A 100 -2.25 5.97 -5.52
CA VAL A 100 -3.46 5.27 -6.01
C VAL A 100 -3.16 4.51 -7.30
N ARG A 101 -2.48 5.17 -8.25
CA ARG A 101 -2.08 4.57 -9.52
C ARG A 101 -1.14 3.38 -9.33
N ALA A 102 -0.13 3.52 -8.47
CA ALA A 102 0.79 2.44 -8.12
C ALA A 102 0.04 1.24 -7.52
N LEU A 103 -0.88 1.48 -6.58
CA LEU A 103 -1.70 0.43 -5.98
C LEU A 103 -2.56 -0.31 -7.03
N GLU A 104 -3.27 0.43 -7.87
CA GLU A 104 -4.13 -0.13 -8.93
C GLU A 104 -3.30 -0.92 -9.96
N HIS A 105 -2.15 -0.38 -10.37
CA HIS A 105 -1.20 -1.05 -11.25
C HIS A 105 -0.70 -2.36 -10.65
N GLY A 106 -0.29 -2.34 -9.38
CA GLY A 106 0.19 -3.54 -8.67
C GLY A 106 -0.86 -4.64 -8.56
N LEU A 107 -2.10 -4.28 -8.22
CA LEU A 107 -3.21 -5.23 -8.15
C LEU A 107 -3.48 -5.88 -9.52
N LYS A 108 -3.36 -5.12 -10.61
CA LYS A 108 -3.49 -5.65 -11.97
C LYS A 108 -2.32 -6.58 -12.32
N ARG A 109 -1.07 -6.14 -12.08
CA ARG A 109 0.14 -6.92 -12.41
C ARG A 109 0.30 -8.17 -11.56
N GLN A 110 -0.29 -8.24 -10.37
CA GLN A 110 -0.25 -9.44 -9.52
C GLN A 110 -0.85 -10.68 -10.20
N GLN A 111 -1.72 -10.52 -11.21
CA GLN A 111 -2.26 -11.63 -12.00
C GLN A 111 -1.20 -12.28 -12.90
N GLU A 112 -0.14 -11.56 -13.24
CA GLU A 112 0.93 -12.00 -14.14
C GLU A 112 2.26 -12.20 -13.40
N LEU A 113 2.48 -11.46 -12.31
CA LEU A 113 3.72 -11.41 -11.56
C LEU A 113 3.51 -11.85 -10.10
N PRO A 114 4.34 -12.76 -9.57
CA PRO A 114 4.42 -12.94 -8.13
C PRO A 114 5.00 -11.68 -7.47
N LEU A 115 4.90 -11.61 -6.14
CA LEU A 115 5.62 -10.61 -5.37
C LEU A 115 7.13 -10.80 -5.60
N CYS A 116 7.71 -9.91 -6.40
CA CYS A 116 9.10 -10.00 -6.83
C CYS A 116 9.68 -8.59 -7.02
N LEU A 117 11.01 -8.53 -7.14
CA LEU A 117 11.72 -7.26 -7.29
C LEU A 117 11.29 -6.47 -8.53
N ARG A 118 10.91 -7.17 -9.62
CA ARG A 118 10.34 -6.52 -10.81
C ARG A 118 9.05 -5.77 -10.46
N LEU A 119 8.10 -6.44 -9.79
CA LEU A 119 6.85 -5.80 -9.38
C LEU A 119 7.13 -4.59 -8.47
N ILE A 120 7.99 -4.74 -7.46
CA ILE A 120 8.33 -3.65 -6.53
C ILE A 120 8.92 -2.44 -7.27
N ARG A 121 9.81 -2.66 -8.23
CA ARG A 121 10.41 -1.58 -9.03
C ARG A 121 9.39 -0.87 -9.92
N GLU A 122 8.46 -1.62 -10.52
CA GLU A 122 7.37 -1.03 -11.31
C GLU A 122 6.45 -0.16 -10.44
N LEU A 123 6.08 -0.63 -9.24
CA LEU A 123 5.27 0.17 -8.31
C LEU A 123 5.98 1.44 -7.86
N HIS A 124 7.28 1.34 -7.58
CA HIS A 124 8.08 2.51 -7.21
C HIS A 124 8.17 3.52 -8.37
N ALA A 125 8.30 3.06 -9.61
CA ALA A 125 8.32 3.93 -10.77
C ALA A 125 6.97 4.63 -11.04
N GLU A 126 5.85 4.02 -10.66
CA GLU A 126 4.53 4.69 -10.73
C GLU A 126 4.31 5.68 -9.58
N LEU A 127 4.94 5.45 -8.43
CA LEU A 127 4.83 6.32 -7.26
C LEU A 127 5.59 7.65 -7.43
N MET A 128 6.75 7.59 -8.09
CA MET A 128 7.68 8.72 -8.31
C MET A 128 7.31 9.51 -9.56
#